data_AF-A0A101XGM7-F1
#
_entry.id   AF-A0A101XGM7-F1
#
_cell.length_a   1.000
_cell.length_b   1.000
_cell.length_c   1.000
_cell.angle_alpha   90.00
_cell.angle_beta   90.00
_cell.angle_gamma   90.00
#
_symmetry.space_group_name_H-M   'P 1'
#
loop_
_entity.id
_entity.type
_entity.pdbx_description
1 polymer ?
#
loop_
_entity_poly.entity_id
_entity_poly.type
_entity_poly.pdbx_seq_one_letter_code
_entity_poly.pdbx_strand_id
1 'polypeptide(L)'
;MLNDAIVSFSHEIIKSILSFNNNDINKSFRERCRTLLTNIYYNGIYYTFLYASARSKGLTFSLLSHVCEISLDSVIVNKEDVKPEEISYALYADYLVCLLYKLELIPHNTLQDKDELLKLLKENDLTFTKIAYEGAKIIKLLAEAMIK
;
A
#
# COMPACT_ATOMS: atom_id res chain seq x y z
N MET A 1 -0.61 -8.09 -19.81
CA MET A 1 -1.44 -8.74 -18.77
C MET A 1 -0.99 -8.40 -17.35
N LEU A 2 0.20 -8.82 -16.89
CA LEU A 2 0.66 -8.49 -15.52
C LEU A 2 0.76 -6.97 -15.29
N ASN A 3 1.38 -6.24 -16.23
CA ASN A 3 1.50 -4.79 -16.14
C ASN A 3 0.15 -4.07 -16.16
N ASP A 4 -0.82 -4.55 -16.95
CA ASP A 4 -2.14 -3.91 -17.06
C ASP A 4 -2.91 -4.02 -15.74
N ALA A 5 -2.83 -5.18 -15.07
CA ALA A 5 -3.42 -5.39 -13.75
C ALA A 5 -2.80 -4.46 -12.69
N ILE A 6 -1.47 -4.33 -12.69
CA ILE A 6 -0.76 -3.43 -11.77
C ILE A 6 -1.20 -1.98 -12.00
N VAL A 7 -1.25 -1.53 -13.26
CA VAL A 7 -1.66 -0.17 -13.62
C VAL A 7 -3.11 0.09 -13.22
N SER A 8 -4.02 -0.83 -13.54
CA SER A 8 -5.44 -0.70 -13.22
C SER A 8 -5.66 -0.59 -11.71
N PHE A 9 -5.09 -1.51 -10.93
CA PHE A 9 -5.24 -1.50 -9.49
C PHE A 9 -4.62 -0.24 -8.85
N SER A 10 -3.42 0.16 -9.28
CA SER A 10 -2.76 1.38 -8.79
C SER A 10 -3.61 2.63 -9.03
N HIS A 11 -4.25 2.72 -10.20
CA HIS A 11 -5.09 3.84 -10.57
C HIS A 11 -6.39 3.88 -9.76
N GLU A 12 -7.00 2.73 -9.51
CA GLU A 12 -8.18 2.62 -8.64
C GLU A 12 -7.87 3.03 -7.19
N ILE A 13 -6.72 2.62 -6.66
CA ILE A 13 -6.26 3.04 -5.34
C ILE A 13 -6.07 4.56 -5.27
N ILE A 14 -5.41 5.18 -6.26
CA ILE A 14 -5.25 6.64 -6.25
C ILE A 14 -6.59 7.37 -6.30
N LYS A 15 -7.56 6.87 -7.09
CA LYS A 15 -8.91 7.43 -7.13
C LYS A 15 -9.61 7.32 -5.77
N SER A 16 -9.49 6.18 -5.11
CA SER A 16 -10.07 5.95 -3.78
C SER A 16 -9.39 6.77 -2.68
N ILE A 17 -8.10 7.09 -2.83
CA ILE A 17 -7.43 8.02 -1.91
C ILE A 17 -7.91 9.45 -2.13
N LEU A 18 -8.06 9.87 -3.39
CA LEU A 18 -8.55 11.21 -3.72
C LEU A 18 -10.00 11.44 -3.25
N SER A 19 -10.85 10.40 -3.20
CA SER A 19 -12.24 10.52 -2.73
C SER A 19 -12.35 10.84 -1.24
N PHE A 20 -11.31 10.67 -0.42
CA PHE A 20 -11.30 11.16 0.97
C PHE A 20 -11.52 12.67 1.08
N ASN A 21 -11.21 13.40 0.00
CA ASN A 21 -11.22 14.86 -0.01
C ASN A 21 -10.39 15.48 1.14
N ASN A 22 -9.32 14.80 1.56
CA ASN A 22 -8.39 15.24 2.60
C ASN A 22 -7.00 15.49 1.98
N ASN A 23 -6.68 16.76 1.74
CA ASN A 23 -5.44 17.16 1.07
C ASN A 23 -4.18 16.78 1.84
N ASP A 24 -4.23 16.72 3.17
CA ASP A 24 -3.04 16.38 3.97
C ASP A 24 -2.69 14.90 3.85
N ILE A 25 -3.71 14.04 3.84
CA ILE A 25 -3.53 12.60 3.58
C ILE A 25 -3.03 12.40 2.16
N ASN A 26 -3.64 13.06 1.18
CA ASN A 26 -3.22 12.93 -0.22
C ASN A 26 -1.73 13.32 -0.39
N LYS A 27 -1.34 14.50 0.11
CA LYS A 27 0.06 14.98 0.04
C LYS A 27 1.02 14.04 0.76
N SER A 28 0.63 13.56 1.94
CA SER A 28 1.47 12.66 2.71
C SER A 28 1.62 11.30 2.02
N PHE A 29 0.56 10.75 1.43
CA PHE A 29 0.60 9.52 0.64
C PHE A 29 1.50 9.67 -0.60
N ARG A 30 1.37 10.78 -1.33
CA ARG A 30 2.26 11.11 -2.45
C ARG A 30 3.72 11.11 -2.01
N GLU A 31 4.03 11.69 -0.87
CA GLU A 31 5.39 11.70 -0.33
C GLU A 31 5.89 10.30 0.05
N ARG A 32 5.04 9.45 0.63
CA ARG A 32 5.38 8.04 0.89
C ARG A 32 5.67 7.27 -0.39
N CYS A 33 4.91 7.48 -1.47
CA CYS A 33 5.19 6.86 -2.76
C CYS A 33 6.55 7.27 -3.35
N ARG A 34 6.97 8.53 -3.14
CA ARG A 34 8.28 9.02 -3.60
C ARG A 34 9.44 8.41 -2.81
N THR A 35 9.28 8.38 -1.49
CA THR A 35 10.36 8.00 -0.56
C THR A 35 10.53 6.49 -0.45
N LEU A 36 9.42 5.74 -0.36
CA LEU A 36 9.46 4.30 -0.08
C LEU A 36 9.76 3.44 -1.31
N LEU A 37 9.66 3.98 -2.52
CA LEU A 37 10.12 3.29 -3.73
C LEU A 37 11.60 2.89 -3.61
N THR A 38 12.42 3.81 -3.14
CA THR A 38 13.86 3.59 -2.90
C THR A 38 14.09 2.53 -1.82
N ASN A 39 13.24 2.50 -0.79
CA ASN A 39 13.32 1.48 0.26
C ASN A 39 13.03 0.08 -0.28
N ILE A 40 12.07 -0.08 -1.18
CA ILE A 40 11.79 -1.38 -1.83
C ILE A 40 13.02 -1.84 -2.63
N TYR A 41 13.64 -0.92 -3.38
CA TYR A 41 14.82 -1.23 -4.18
C TYR A 41 16.00 -1.74 -3.35
N TYR A 42 16.30 -1.09 -2.23
CA TYR A 42 17.47 -1.42 -1.42
C TYR A 42 17.23 -2.46 -0.33
N ASN A 43 16.04 -2.50 0.26
CA ASN A 43 15.75 -3.33 1.44
C ASN A 43 14.75 -4.46 1.16
N GLY A 44 14.16 -4.51 -0.03
CA GLY A 44 13.11 -5.46 -0.37
C GLY A 44 11.74 -5.07 0.19
N ILE A 45 10.72 -5.81 -0.24
CA ILE A 45 9.34 -5.57 0.17
C ILE A 45 9.12 -5.92 1.64
N TYR A 46 9.70 -7.02 2.14
CA TYR A 46 9.45 -7.46 3.51
C TYR A 46 9.84 -6.38 4.53
N TYR A 47 11.06 -5.83 4.43
CA TYR A 47 11.50 -4.77 5.33
C TYR A 47 10.77 -3.46 5.11
N THR A 48 10.44 -3.12 3.86
CA THR A 48 9.69 -1.88 3.57
C THR A 48 8.28 -1.95 4.16
N PHE A 49 7.61 -3.10 4.03
CA PHE A 49 6.30 -3.34 4.62
C PHE A 49 6.36 -3.23 6.15
N LEU A 50 7.32 -3.89 6.80
CA LEU A 50 7.49 -3.77 8.25
C LEU A 50 7.74 -2.33 8.71
N TYR A 51 8.59 -1.60 8.00
CA TYR A 51 8.89 -0.21 8.30
C TYR A 51 7.63 0.67 8.19
N ALA A 52 6.93 0.59 7.07
CA ALA A 52 5.70 1.36 6.87
C ALA A 52 4.61 0.96 7.88
N SER A 53 4.48 -0.34 8.16
CA SER A 53 3.56 -0.86 9.18
C SER A 53 3.86 -0.30 10.56
N ALA A 54 5.13 -0.26 10.97
CA ALA A 54 5.53 0.31 12.26
C ALA A 54 5.25 1.82 12.33
N ARG A 55 5.45 2.55 11.23
CA ARG A 55 5.15 3.99 11.14
C ARG A 55 3.66 4.31 11.10
N SER A 56 2.82 3.34 10.78
CA SER A 56 1.36 3.50 10.69
C SER A 56 0.64 3.52 12.05
N LYS A 57 1.34 3.28 13.16
CA LYS A 57 0.73 3.10 14.50
C LYS A 57 -0.39 2.05 14.54
N GLY A 58 -0.22 0.95 13.80
CA GLY A 58 -1.13 -0.20 13.83
C GLY A 58 -2.29 -0.15 12.83
N LEU A 59 -2.29 0.81 11.90
CA LEU A 59 -3.38 0.98 10.94
C LEU A 59 -3.33 0.01 9.76
N THR A 60 -2.14 -0.47 9.36
CA THR A 60 -1.94 -1.30 8.15
C THR A 60 -2.93 -2.47 8.08
N PHE A 61 -2.93 -3.37 9.06
CA PHE A 61 -3.89 -4.49 9.05
C PHE A 61 -5.37 -4.07 9.19
N SER A 62 -5.66 -2.87 9.72
CA SER A 62 -7.03 -2.36 9.84
C SER A 62 -7.59 -1.79 8.54
N LEU A 63 -6.71 -1.36 7.62
CA LEU A 63 -7.11 -0.82 6.32
C LEU A 63 -6.94 -1.84 5.19
N LEU A 64 -6.20 -2.92 5.44
CA LEU A 64 -5.86 -3.93 4.43
C LEU A 64 -7.06 -4.44 3.63
N SER A 65 -8.14 -4.88 4.28
CA SER A 65 -9.35 -5.34 3.57
C SER A 65 -9.95 -4.24 2.69
N HIS A 66 -10.04 -3.02 3.22
CA HIS A 66 -10.57 -1.87 2.52
C HIS A 66 -9.72 -1.45 1.33
N VAL A 67 -8.39 -1.52 1.44
CA VAL A 67 -7.47 -1.26 0.33
C VAL A 67 -7.63 -2.34 -0.73
N CYS A 68 -7.72 -3.61 -0.33
CA CYS A 68 -7.89 -4.73 -1.24
C CYS A 68 -9.25 -4.70 -1.96
N GLU A 69 -10.29 -4.14 -1.34
CA GLU A 69 -11.62 -3.96 -1.91
C GLU A 69 -11.83 -2.60 -2.59
N ILE A 70 -10.88 -1.67 -2.47
CA ILE A 70 -10.99 -0.28 -2.96
C ILE A 70 -12.21 0.42 -2.32
N SER A 71 -12.41 0.20 -1.02
CA SER A 71 -13.56 0.66 -0.24
C SER A 71 -13.15 1.60 0.90
N LEU A 72 -12.33 2.61 0.59
CA LEU A 72 -11.71 3.44 1.62
C LEU A 72 -12.58 4.62 2.10
N ASP A 73 -13.66 4.96 1.38
CA ASP A 73 -14.44 6.21 1.53
C ASP A 73 -15.00 6.48 2.94
N SER A 74 -15.16 5.45 3.78
CA SER A 74 -15.79 5.55 5.10
C SER A 74 -14.86 5.29 6.28
N VAL A 75 -13.63 4.80 6.04
CA VAL A 75 -12.82 4.18 7.10
C VAL A 75 -11.95 5.20 7.85
N ILE A 76 -11.55 6.26 7.16
CA ILE A 76 -10.57 7.23 7.68
C ILE A 76 -11.23 8.38 8.44
N VAL A 77 -12.51 8.66 8.15
CA VAL A 77 -13.27 9.78 8.73
C VAL A 77 -13.40 9.69 10.26
N ASN A 78 -13.24 8.50 10.85
CA ASN A 78 -13.49 8.25 12.27
C ASN A 78 -12.23 8.19 13.17
N LYS A 79 -11.05 8.59 12.67
CA LYS A 79 -9.78 8.48 13.41
C LYS A 79 -9.16 9.86 13.71
N GLU A 80 -9.84 10.66 14.54
CA GLU A 80 -9.44 12.04 14.87
C GLU A 80 -8.04 12.16 15.52
N ASP A 81 -7.53 11.10 16.17
CA ASP A 81 -6.21 11.09 16.83
C ASP A 81 -5.04 10.65 15.92
N VAL A 82 -5.33 10.34 14.65
CA VAL A 82 -4.34 9.76 13.74
C VAL A 82 -3.82 10.81 12.77
N LYS A 83 -2.49 10.93 12.67
CA LYS A 83 -1.87 11.89 11.77
C LYS A 83 -2.02 11.45 10.31
N PRO A 84 -2.17 12.39 9.36
CA PRO A 84 -2.17 12.08 7.92
C PRO A 84 -0.98 11.23 7.47
N GLU A 85 0.19 11.42 8.09
CA GLU A 85 1.40 10.62 7.85
C GLU A 85 1.21 9.15 8.21
N GLU A 86 0.60 8.86 9.35
CA GLU A 86 0.41 7.50 9.85
C GLU A 86 -0.57 6.73 8.96
N ILE A 87 -1.65 7.39 8.53
CA ILE A 87 -2.61 6.86 7.54
C ILE A 87 -1.89 6.58 6.21
N SER A 88 -1.06 7.50 5.75
CA SER A 88 -0.35 7.37 4.47
C SER A 88 0.63 6.20 4.46
N TYR A 89 1.30 5.95 5.58
CA TYR A 89 2.11 4.75 5.75
C TYR A 89 1.28 3.47 5.72
N ALA A 90 0.11 3.47 6.35
CA ALA A 90 -0.81 2.33 6.32
C ALA A 90 -1.24 2.02 4.89
N LEU A 91 -1.82 3.01 4.21
CA LEU A 91 -2.29 2.92 2.83
C LEU A 91 -1.19 2.40 1.90
N TYR A 92 0.05 2.88 2.07
CA TYR A 92 1.16 2.42 1.23
C TYR A 92 1.54 0.97 1.52
N ALA A 93 1.64 0.58 2.79
CA ALA A 93 1.96 -0.80 3.18
C ALA A 93 0.89 -1.78 2.69
N ASP A 94 -0.38 -1.43 2.89
CA ASP A 94 -1.52 -2.24 2.46
C ASP A 94 -1.62 -2.32 0.95
N TYR A 95 -1.35 -1.22 0.24
CA TYR A 95 -1.30 -1.23 -1.22
C TYR A 95 -0.31 -2.28 -1.73
N LEU A 96 0.90 -2.38 -1.16
CA LEU A 96 1.89 -3.35 -1.61
C LEU A 96 1.41 -4.80 -1.43
N VAL A 97 0.79 -5.10 -0.29
CA VAL A 97 0.26 -6.44 -0.01
C VAL A 97 -0.96 -6.72 -0.88
N CYS A 98 -1.91 -5.79 -0.97
CA CYS A 98 -3.09 -5.94 -1.79
C CYS A 98 -2.76 -6.06 -3.28
N LEU A 99 -1.70 -5.42 -3.76
CA LEU A 99 -1.22 -5.63 -5.13
C LEU A 99 -0.83 -7.10 -5.35
N LEU A 100 -0.04 -7.68 -4.45
CA LEU A 100 0.36 -9.09 -4.56
C LEU A 100 -0.85 -10.02 -4.43
N TYR A 101 -1.81 -9.69 -3.56
CA TYR A 101 -3.09 -10.41 -3.45
C TYR A 101 -3.91 -10.36 -4.74
N LYS A 102 -4.04 -9.18 -5.37
CA LYS A 102 -4.76 -9.01 -6.65
C LYS A 102 -4.11 -9.73 -7.82
N LEU A 103 -2.81 -10.00 -7.71
CA LEU A 103 -2.06 -10.81 -8.66
C LEU A 103 -2.06 -12.31 -8.30
N GLU A 104 -2.89 -12.71 -7.34
CA GLU A 104 -3.07 -14.10 -6.88
C GLU A 104 -1.79 -14.74 -6.30
N LEU A 105 -0.85 -13.92 -5.83
CA LEU A 105 0.41 -14.37 -5.22
C LEU A 105 0.31 -14.58 -3.72
N ILE A 106 -0.68 -13.97 -3.09
CA ILE A 106 -1.01 -14.13 -1.68
C ILE A 106 -2.38 -14.81 -1.60
N PRO A 107 -2.49 -15.99 -0.97
CA PRO A 107 -3.78 -16.62 -0.74
C PRO A 107 -4.69 -15.78 0.16
N HIS A 108 -6.00 -15.90 -0.02
CA HIS A 108 -6.96 -15.12 0.77
C HIS A 108 -6.90 -15.40 2.28
N ASN A 109 -6.67 -16.65 2.67
CA ASN A 109 -6.49 -17.02 4.08
C ASN A 109 -5.22 -16.40 4.68
N THR A 110 -4.12 -16.38 3.91
CA THR A 110 -2.86 -15.78 4.35
C THR A 110 -2.97 -14.26 4.52
N LEU A 111 -3.85 -13.58 3.75
CA LEU A 111 -4.09 -12.14 3.91
C LEU A 111 -4.71 -11.80 5.28
N GLN A 112 -5.46 -12.73 5.88
CA GLN A 112 -6.15 -12.53 7.17
C GLN A 112 -5.28 -12.91 8.37
N ASP A 113 -4.26 -13.74 8.17
CA ASP A 113 -3.30 -14.13 9.21
C ASP A 113 -2.01 -13.31 9.08
N LYS A 114 -1.81 -12.38 10.02
CA LYS A 114 -0.63 -11.51 10.04
C LYS A 114 0.69 -12.28 10.08
N ASP A 115 0.77 -13.34 10.86
CA ASP A 115 2.03 -14.07 11.06
C ASP A 115 2.34 -14.91 9.81
N GLU A 116 1.31 -15.53 9.22
CA GLU A 116 1.42 -16.23 7.95
C GLU A 116 1.82 -15.28 6.80
N LEU A 117 1.21 -14.10 6.74
CA LEU A 117 1.55 -13.07 5.75
C LEU A 117 3.01 -12.64 5.87
N LEU A 118 3.47 -12.32 7.07
CA LEU A 118 4.86 -11.89 7.29
C LEU A 118 5.85 -12.99 6.94
N LYS A 119 5.53 -14.24 7.27
CA LYS A 119 6.31 -15.40 6.86
C LYS A 119 6.37 -15.51 5.34
N LEU A 120 5.22 -15.43 4.66
CA LEU A 120 5.14 -15.53 3.20
C LEU A 120 5.93 -14.42 2.50
N LEU A 121 5.80 -13.17 2.96
CA LEU A 121 6.55 -12.03 2.44
C LEU A 121 8.06 -12.24 2.59
N LYS A 122 8.52 -12.78 3.72
CA LYS A 122 9.94 -13.05 3.98
C LYS A 122 10.48 -14.18 3.11
N GLU A 123 9.74 -15.27 2.97
CA GLU A 123 10.16 -16.46 2.20
C GLU A 123 10.21 -16.19 0.69
N ASN A 124 9.39 -15.25 0.20
CA ASN A 124 9.28 -14.92 -1.22
C ASN A 124 9.83 -13.52 -1.56
N ASP A 125 10.63 -12.92 -0.68
CA ASP A 125 11.02 -11.50 -0.74
C ASP A 125 11.64 -11.12 -2.09
N LEU A 126 12.49 -11.96 -2.69
CA LEU A 126 13.11 -11.65 -3.99
C LEU A 126 12.08 -11.51 -5.12
N THR A 127 11.12 -12.43 -5.21
CA THR A 127 10.10 -12.44 -6.26
C THR A 127 9.10 -11.32 -6.02
N PHE A 128 8.63 -11.17 -4.78
CA PHE A 128 7.65 -10.16 -4.43
C PHE A 128 8.23 -8.75 -4.53
N THR A 129 9.51 -8.54 -4.20
CA THR A 129 10.19 -7.26 -4.36
C THR A 129 10.17 -6.77 -5.80
N LYS A 130 10.42 -7.65 -6.78
CA LYS A 130 10.40 -7.26 -8.21
C LYS A 130 9.03 -6.73 -8.63
N ILE A 131 7.97 -7.43 -8.22
CA ILE A 131 6.57 -7.08 -8.58
C ILE A 131 6.13 -5.82 -7.83
N ALA A 132 6.39 -5.77 -6.53
CA ALA A 132 6.12 -4.62 -5.68
C ALA A 132 6.86 -3.37 -6.12
N TYR A 133 8.10 -3.50 -6.61
CA TYR A 133 8.88 -2.39 -7.13
C TYR A 133 8.23 -1.78 -8.37
N GLU A 134 7.76 -2.60 -9.32
CA GLU A 134 7.04 -2.09 -10.50
C GLU A 134 5.70 -1.44 -10.10
N GLY A 135 4.96 -2.04 -9.17
CA GLY A 135 3.77 -1.41 -8.59
C GLY A 135 4.06 -0.09 -7.88
N ALA A 136 5.16 0.00 -7.13
CA ALA A 136 5.57 1.21 -6.43
C ALA A 136 5.97 2.33 -7.39
N LYS A 137 6.61 2.01 -8.53
CA LYS A 137 6.93 2.99 -9.58
C LYS A 137 5.65 3.56 -10.19
N ILE A 138 4.70 2.68 -10.52
CA ILE A 138 3.44 3.09 -11.14
C ILE A 138 2.63 3.97 -10.18
N ILE A 139 2.43 3.53 -8.94
CA ILE A 139 1.67 4.33 -7.97
C ILE A 139 2.36 5.66 -7.64
N LYS A 140 3.70 5.70 -7.63
CA LYS A 140 4.46 6.95 -7.51
C LYS A 140 4.15 7.90 -8.66
N LEU A 141 4.21 7.44 -9.91
CA LEU A 141 3.93 8.28 -11.08
C LEU A 141 2.49 8.80 -11.06
N LEU A 142 1.53 7.93 -10.71
CA LEU A 142 0.12 8.32 -10.60
C LEU A 142 -0.11 9.31 -9.45
N ALA A 143 0.47 9.08 -8.28
CA ALA A 143 0.39 10.00 -7.15
C ALA A 143 1.02 11.36 -7.50
N GLU A 144 2.16 11.38 -8.20
CA GLU A 144 2.81 12.62 -8.63
C GLU A 144 1.98 13.41 -9.67
N ALA A 145 1.22 12.70 -10.50
CA ALA A 145 0.39 13.31 -11.55
C ALA A 145 -0.98 13.77 -11.04
N MET A 146 -1.61 13.00 -10.14
CA MET A 146 -3.01 13.18 -9.77
C MET A 146 -3.21 13.91 -8.44
N ILE A 147 -2.25 13.82 -7.52
CA ILE A 147 -2.33 14.49 -6.20
C ILE A 147 -1.59 15.82 -6.24
N LYS A 148 -2.32 16.92 -6.00
CA LYS A 148 -1.78 18.28 -6.00
C LYS A 148 -0.99 18.63 -4.75
#